data_AF-A0A6A6H5E1-F1
#
_entry.id   AF-A0A6A6H5E1-F1
#
_cell.length_a   1.000
_cell.length_b   1.000
_cell.length_c   1.000
_cell.angle_alpha   90.00
_cell.angle_beta   90.00
_cell.angle_gamma   90.00
#
_symmetry.space_group_name_H-M   'P 1'
#
loop_
_entity.id
_entity.type
_entity.pdbx_description
1 polymer ?
#
loop_
_entity_poly.entity_id
_entity_poly.type
_entity_poly.pdbx_seq_one_letter_code
_entity_poly.pdbx_strand_id
1 'polypeptide(L)'
;MTNCAWLNDPNYGNTGPWSFCPNTGADYLFVLLFGLATIGHVIEGIFYRKIYSLVIIIAAAWQTAAFVFRADSIHDPWKSGPYSAWFILILTGPLWINAYVYMVMGRMVWNFIPDKRLCKVKAWRFGLLFVILDITAFLVQLGGASIAAGASSGNGNNNTSKALLGLHVYMGGIGLQELFILGFTFVTIQFHRQLNQQPRTARRRAAFQLLYTTYATLILITIRIVFRLIEYSSGLHSTIPNHESYMYIFDSSPMWLALVLYLIFHPGRLMPGKESDFPSRKDRKELSRMMKNGEMDKQELGLLPVQQPPPVAYEPIGAGYARGASPAPAAKTARFDMETRYHGSGVE
;
A
#
# COMPACT_ATOMS: atom_id res chain seq x y z
N MET A 1 9.14 10.56 -32.15
CA MET A 1 7.72 10.14 -32.08
C MET A 1 7.66 8.72 -32.58
N THR A 2 6.96 7.84 -31.88
CA THR A 2 6.80 6.44 -32.26
C THR A 2 5.91 6.39 -33.50
N ASN A 3 6.37 5.75 -34.58
CA ASN A 3 5.56 5.52 -35.77
C ASN A 3 4.92 4.13 -35.66
N CYS A 4 3.65 4.07 -35.28
CA CYS A 4 2.90 2.81 -35.22
C CYS A 4 2.40 2.40 -36.61
N ALA A 5 3.28 1.78 -37.39
CA ALA A 5 2.95 1.33 -38.75
C ALA A 5 1.75 0.36 -38.79
N TRP A 6 1.56 -0.43 -37.72
CA TRP A 6 0.44 -1.35 -37.56
C TRP A 6 -0.93 -0.68 -37.54
N LEU A 7 -1.03 0.61 -37.19
CA LEU A 7 -2.30 1.33 -37.16
C LEU A 7 -2.88 1.52 -38.57
N ASN A 8 -2.02 1.50 -39.60
CA ASN A 8 -2.40 1.62 -41.00
C ASN A 8 -2.71 0.25 -41.65
N ASP A 9 -2.52 -0.87 -40.94
CA ASP A 9 -2.79 -2.20 -41.48
C ASP A 9 -4.31 -2.49 -41.43
N PRO A 10 -4.96 -2.78 -42.57
CA PRO A 10 -6.40 -3.05 -42.60
C PRO A 10 -6.82 -4.27 -41.79
N ASN A 11 -5.91 -5.21 -41.50
CA ASN A 11 -6.19 -6.39 -40.68
C ASN A 11 -6.09 -6.09 -39.17
N TYR A 12 -5.46 -4.98 -38.78
CA TYR A 12 -5.27 -4.60 -37.39
C TYR A 12 -6.56 -4.14 -36.73
N GLY A 13 -7.39 -3.36 -37.44
CA GLY A 13 -8.61 -2.73 -36.88
C GLY A 13 -9.64 -3.71 -36.29
N ASN A 14 -9.58 -5.00 -36.66
CA ASN A 14 -10.49 -6.03 -36.15
C ASN A 14 -9.90 -6.87 -35.00
N THR A 15 -8.59 -6.76 -34.71
CA THR A 15 -7.87 -7.68 -33.82
C THR A 15 -6.97 -7.00 -32.79
N GLY A 16 -6.55 -5.77 -33.07
CA GLY A 16 -5.62 -5.00 -32.27
C GLY A 16 -6.28 -4.34 -31.04
N PRO A 17 -5.57 -4.27 -29.89
CA PRO A 17 -6.13 -3.70 -28.67
C PRO A 17 -6.04 -2.16 -28.59
N TRP A 18 -5.25 -1.51 -29.45
CA TRP A 18 -5.02 -0.06 -29.41
C TRP A 18 -5.82 0.67 -30.49
N SER A 19 -6.55 1.72 -30.10
CA SER A 19 -7.27 2.60 -31.03
C SER A 19 -6.43 3.77 -31.56
N PHE A 20 -5.25 4.01 -30.97
CA PHE A 20 -4.33 5.10 -31.29
C PHE A 20 -2.88 4.64 -31.13
N CYS A 21 -1.92 5.40 -31.65
CA CYS A 21 -0.49 5.12 -31.45
C CYS A 21 0.00 5.68 -30.11
N PRO A 22 0.35 4.84 -29.12
CA PRO A 22 0.76 5.33 -27.80
C PRO A 22 2.18 5.91 -27.79
N ASN A 23 2.43 6.86 -26.90
CA ASN A 23 3.73 7.50 -26.75
C ASN A 23 4.71 6.62 -25.97
N THR A 24 5.60 5.93 -26.69
CA THR A 24 6.61 5.06 -26.04
C THR A 24 7.64 5.81 -25.21
N GLY A 25 7.91 7.09 -25.51
CA GLY A 25 8.84 7.90 -24.72
C GLY A 25 8.31 8.15 -23.31
N ALA A 26 7.02 8.47 -23.18
CA ALA A 26 6.36 8.60 -21.89
C ALA A 26 6.29 7.25 -21.15
N ASP A 27 6.05 6.17 -21.87
CA ASP A 27 6.01 4.82 -21.32
C ASP A 27 7.35 4.42 -20.67
N TYR A 28 8.47 4.59 -21.39
CA TYR A 28 9.81 4.33 -20.87
C TYR A 28 10.18 5.20 -19.67
N LEU A 29 9.71 6.46 -19.64
CA LEU A 29 9.88 7.31 -18.46
C LEU A 29 9.21 6.66 -17.24
N PHE A 30 7.98 6.19 -17.36
CA PHE A 30 7.30 5.53 -16.24
C PHE A 30 7.90 4.18 -15.86
N VAL A 31 8.43 3.39 -16.81
CA VAL A 31 9.24 2.20 -16.50
C VAL A 31 10.42 2.59 -15.61
N LEU A 32 11.16 3.64 -15.97
CA LEU A 32 12.33 4.09 -15.20
C LEU A 32 11.91 4.62 -13.82
N LEU A 33 10.86 5.43 -13.74
CA LEU A 33 10.36 6.01 -12.50
C LEU A 33 9.89 4.94 -11.50
N PHE A 34 9.09 3.96 -11.95
CA PHE A 34 8.66 2.85 -11.10
C PHE A 34 9.79 1.86 -10.81
N GLY A 35 10.70 1.63 -11.75
CA GLY A 35 11.88 0.80 -11.56
C GLY A 35 12.80 1.35 -10.47
N LEU A 36 13.09 2.64 -10.51
CA LEU A 36 13.87 3.32 -9.46
C LEU A 36 13.16 3.28 -8.11
N ALA A 37 11.83 3.51 -8.07
CA ALA A 37 11.06 3.37 -6.85
C ALA A 37 11.13 1.94 -6.29
N THR A 38 11.05 0.92 -7.15
CA THR A 38 11.17 -0.49 -6.77
C THR A 38 12.54 -0.78 -6.14
N ILE A 39 13.62 -0.34 -6.79
CA ILE A 39 14.99 -0.49 -6.26
C ILE A 39 15.12 0.19 -4.90
N GLY A 40 14.60 1.42 -4.77
CA GLY A 40 14.60 2.16 -3.51
C GLY A 40 13.90 1.39 -2.38
N HIS A 41 12.68 0.90 -2.62
CA HIS A 41 11.92 0.13 -1.64
C HIS A 41 12.58 -1.21 -1.28
N VAL A 42 13.28 -1.85 -2.23
CA VAL A 42 14.08 -3.06 -1.96
C VAL A 42 15.25 -2.74 -1.03
N ILE A 43 16.00 -1.66 -1.31
CA ILE A 43 17.12 -1.22 -0.47
C ILE A 43 16.63 -0.92 0.96
N GLU A 44 15.53 -0.16 1.10
CA GLU A 44 14.94 0.13 2.39
C GLU A 44 14.40 -1.12 3.10
N GLY A 45 13.76 -2.04 2.38
CA GLY A 45 13.29 -3.31 2.91
C GLY A 45 14.41 -4.16 3.50
N ILE A 46 15.57 -4.22 2.82
CA ILE A 46 16.77 -4.91 3.29
C ILE A 46 17.37 -4.20 4.50
N PHE A 47 17.46 -2.86 4.46
CA PHE A 47 18.08 -2.06 5.52
C PHE A 47 17.27 -2.08 6.82
N TYR A 48 15.97 -1.82 6.76
CA TYR A 48 15.10 -1.75 7.94
C TYR A 48 14.57 -3.12 8.40
N ARG A 49 14.73 -4.17 7.58
CA ARG A 49 14.34 -5.56 7.88
C ARG A 49 12.89 -5.72 8.32
N LYS A 50 12.00 -4.94 7.71
CA LYS A 50 10.56 -4.95 8.00
C LYS A 50 9.83 -5.79 6.96
N ILE A 51 9.28 -6.94 7.37
CA ILE A 51 8.59 -7.89 6.47
C ILE A 51 7.41 -7.23 5.74
N TYR A 52 6.72 -6.29 6.37
CA TYR A 52 5.59 -5.61 5.74
C TYR A 52 6.00 -4.67 4.59
N SER A 53 7.28 -4.31 4.48
CA SER A 53 7.81 -3.57 3.31
C SER A 53 7.79 -4.41 2.03
N LEU A 54 7.67 -5.75 2.12
CA LEU A 54 7.47 -6.60 0.93
C LEU A 54 6.22 -6.21 0.13
N VAL A 55 5.19 -5.72 0.81
CA VAL A 55 3.91 -5.36 0.19
C VAL A 55 4.10 -4.15 -0.74
N ILE A 56 4.82 -3.13 -0.30
CA ILE A 56 5.10 -1.95 -1.13
C ILE A 56 6.14 -2.26 -2.23
N ILE A 57 7.07 -3.18 -1.99
CA ILE A 57 7.98 -3.68 -3.02
C ILE A 57 7.20 -4.38 -4.14
N ILE A 58 6.26 -5.27 -3.79
CA ILE A 58 5.38 -5.93 -4.77
C ILE A 58 4.56 -4.89 -5.53
N ALA A 59 4.02 -3.88 -4.85
CA ALA A 59 3.27 -2.80 -5.48
C ALA A 59 4.10 -2.05 -6.55
N ALA A 60 5.33 -1.68 -6.21
CA ALA A 60 6.25 -0.98 -7.11
C ALA A 60 6.70 -1.88 -8.27
N ALA A 61 7.00 -3.15 -7.99
CA ALA A 61 7.40 -4.13 -8.99
C ALA A 61 6.27 -4.40 -10.00
N TRP A 62 5.02 -4.53 -9.53
CA TRP A 62 3.86 -4.73 -10.41
C TRP A 62 3.60 -3.52 -11.30
N GLN A 63 3.76 -2.30 -10.79
CA GLN A 63 3.65 -1.10 -11.63
C GLN A 63 4.78 -1.00 -12.65
N THR A 64 6.01 -1.34 -12.26
CA THR A 64 7.14 -1.41 -13.21
C THR A 64 6.84 -2.43 -14.31
N ALA A 65 6.39 -3.63 -13.93
CA ALA A 65 6.02 -4.67 -14.87
C ALA A 65 4.85 -4.25 -15.77
N ALA A 66 3.86 -3.53 -15.25
CA ALA A 66 2.74 -3.01 -16.04
C ALA A 66 3.24 -2.16 -17.21
N PHE A 67 4.16 -1.22 -16.95
CA PHE A 67 4.73 -0.37 -17.99
C PHE A 67 5.68 -1.13 -18.93
N VAL A 68 6.39 -2.16 -18.46
CA VAL A 68 7.18 -3.03 -19.34
C VAL A 68 6.28 -3.80 -20.32
N PHE A 69 5.19 -4.39 -19.83
CA PHE A 69 4.22 -5.07 -20.69
C PHE A 69 3.48 -4.11 -21.61
N ARG A 70 3.26 -2.87 -21.16
CA ARG A 70 2.70 -1.82 -22.01
C ARG A 70 3.65 -1.49 -23.16
N ALA A 71 4.94 -1.26 -22.88
CA ALA A 71 5.95 -1.08 -23.91
C ALA A 71 5.90 -2.22 -24.94
N ASP A 72 5.92 -3.47 -24.47
CA ASP A 72 5.89 -4.66 -25.33
C ASP A 72 4.62 -4.70 -26.21
N SER A 73 3.46 -4.40 -25.62
CA SER A 73 2.19 -4.34 -26.34
C SER A 73 2.09 -3.20 -27.37
N ILE A 74 2.93 -2.15 -27.27
CA ILE A 74 3.00 -1.07 -28.27
C ILE A 74 3.87 -1.49 -29.46
N HIS A 75 4.96 -2.22 -29.20
CA HIS A 75 5.89 -2.69 -30.23
C HIS A 75 5.33 -3.87 -31.02
N ASP A 76 4.65 -4.80 -30.35
CA ASP A 76 4.04 -5.98 -30.96
C ASP A 76 2.56 -6.12 -30.52
N PRO A 77 1.66 -5.34 -31.12
CA PRO A 77 0.27 -5.28 -30.70
C PRO A 77 -0.57 -6.47 -31.19
N TRP A 78 0.00 -7.38 -31.99
CA TRP A 78 -0.65 -8.62 -32.42
C TRP A 78 -0.71 -9.65 -31.29
N LYS A 79 0.14 -9.49 -30.28
CA LYS A 79 0.09 -10.29 -29.06
C LYS A 79 -0.88 -9.65 -28.06
N SER A 80 -2.01 -10.30 -27.82
CA SER A 80 -2.99 -9.85 -26.81
C SER A 80 -2.52 -10.02 -25.35
N GLY A 81 -1.59 -10.95 -25.12
CA GLY A 81 -1.04 -11.27 -23.80
C GLY A 81 -0.42 -10.08 -23.07
N PRO A 82 0.57 -9.38 -23.67
CA PRO A 82 1.18 -8.18 -23.08
C PRO A 82 0.17 -7.09 -22.73
N TYR A 83 -0.79 -6.82 -23.61
CA TYR A 83 -1.84 -5.82 -23.34
C TYR A 83 -2.71 -6.22 -22.15
N SER A 84 -3.12 -7.49 -22.08
CA SER A 84 -3.90 -8.00 -20.95
C SER A 84 -3.11 -7.99 -19.64
N ALA A 85 -1.81 -8.34 -19.69
CA ALA A 85 -0.92 -8.28 -18.55
C ALA A 85 -0.77 -6.84 -18.03
N TRP A 86 -0.53 -5.87 -18.93
CA TRP A 86 -0.53 -4.45 -18.60
C TRP A 86 -1.83 -4.03 -17.91
N PHE A 87 -2.99 -4.35 -18.50
CA PHE A 87 -4.29 -3.94 -17.98
C PHE A 87 -4.57 -4.51 -16.59
N ILE A 88 -4.24 -5.78 -16.35
CA ILE A 88 -4.42 -6.41 -15.02
C ILE A 88 -3.46 -5.79 -14.00
N LEU A 89 -2.18 -5.61 -14.36
CA LEU A 89 -1.16 -5.09 -13.44
C LEU A 89 -1.39 -3.62 -13.10
N ILE A 90 -1.80 -2.79 -14.06
CA ILE A 90 -2.08 -1.38 -13.80
C ILE A 90 -3.28 -1.23 -12.86
N LEU A 91 -4.29 -2.11 -12.94
CA LEU A 91 -5.44 -2.10 -12.02
C LEU A 91 -5.09 -2.63 -10.63
N THR A 92 -4.25 -3.66 -10.55
CA THR A 92 -3.96 -4.35 -9.28
C THR A 92 -2.79 -3.77 -8.48
N GLY A 93 -1.80 -3.16 -9.13
CA GLY A 93 -0.66 -2.51 -8.47
C GLY A 93 -1.07 -1.54 -7.34
N PRO A 94 -2.01 -0.60 -7.57
CA PRO A 94 -2.53 0.31 -6.54
C PRO A 94 -3.14 -0.39 -5.31
N LEU A 95 -3.76 -1.56 -5.48
CA LEU A 95 -4.36 -2.30 -4.36
C LEU A 95 -3.30 -2.71 -3.34
N TRP A 96 -2.08 -3.00 -3.79
CA TRP A 96 -0.96 -3.27 -2.91
C TRP A 96 -0.50 -2.01 -2.15
N ILE A 97 -0.56 -0.84 -2.78
CA ILE A 97 -0.30 0.44 -2.09
C ILE A 97 -1.36 0.67 -1.01
N ASN A 98 -2.64 0.49 -1.32
CA ASN A 98 -3.73 0.59 -0.33
C ASN A 98 -3.50 -0.36 0.85
N ALA A 99 -3.21 -1.63 0.56
CA ALA A 99 -2.92 -2.63 1.58
C ALA A 99 -1.75 -2.19 2.49
N TYR A 100 -0.69 -1.64 1.91
CA TYR A 100 0.45 -1.13 2.66
C TYR A 100 0.06 0.03 3.58
N VAL A 101 -0.70 1.01 3.08
CA VAL A 101 -1.22 2.14 3.89
C VAL A 101 -2.04 1.64 5.07
N TYR A 102 -2.92 0.66 4.86
CA TYR A 102 -3.73 0.06 5.92
C TYR A 102 -2.88 -0.65 6.98
N MET A 103 -1.82 -1.35 6.56
CA MET A 103 -0.86 -2.00 7.45
C MET A 103 -0.05 -1.00 8.27
N VAL A 104 0.42 0.09 7.64
CA VAL A 104 1.16 1.17 8.31
C VAL A 104 0.27 1.82 9.38
N MET A 105 -0.98 2.15 9.05
CA MET A 105 -1.92 2.73 10.01
C MET A 105 -2.18 1.81 11.20
N GLY A 106 -2.42 0.52 10.97
CA GLY A 106 -2.59 -0.43 12.07
C GLY A 106 -1.39 -0.44 13.03
N ARG A 107 -0.17 -0.34 12.48
CA ARG A 107 1.07 -0.24 13.27
C ARG A 107 1.22 1.10 13.98
N MET A 108 0.77 2.19 13.36
CA MET A 108 0.69 3.49 14.04
C MET A 108 -0.26 3.45 15.23
N VAL A 109 -1.43 2.83 15.09
CA VAL A 109 -2.36 2.62 16.22
C VAL A 109 -1.70 1.79 17.32
N TRP A 110 -0.97 0.73 16.97
CA TRP A 110 -0.23 -0.07 17.94
C TRP A 110 0.89 0.71 18.64
N ASN A 111 1.63 1.53 17.92
CA ASN A 111 2.81 2.20 18.47
C ASN A 111 2.47 3.51 19.20
N PHE A 112 1.40 4.22 18.82
CA PHE A 112 1.15 5.56 19.33
C PHE A 112 -0.13 5.69 20.18
N ILE A 113 -1.02 4.70 20.19
CA ILE A 113 -2.21 4.73 21.06
C ILE A 113 -2.00 3.81 22.27
N PRO A 114 -2.15 4.31 23.52
CA PRO A 114 -1.98 3.49 24.72
C PRO A 114 -2.87 2.25 24.74
N ASP A 115 -4.17 2.44 24.42
CA ASP A 115 -5.18 1.38 24.41
C ASP A 115 -5.03 0.37 23.25
N LYS A 116 -4.10 0.60 22.30
CA LYS A 116 -3.89 -0.22 21.08
C LYS A 116 -5.19 -0.44 20.27
N ARG A 117 -6.18 0.42 20.45
CA ARG A 117 -7.52 0.34 19.88
C ARG A 117 -7.95 1.71 19.40
N LEU A 118 -8.66 1.73 18.29
CA LEU A 118 -9.26 2.92 17.73
C LEU A 118 -10.68 2.56 17.28
N CYS A 119 -11.68 3.40 17.53
CA CYS A 119 -13.09 3.10 17.19
C CYS A 119 -13.58 1.70 17.66
N LYS A 120 -13.14 1.23 18.85
CA LYS A 120 -13.40 -0.12 19.40
C LYS A 120 -12.79 -1.29 18.61
N VAL A 121 -12.05 -1.03 17.54
CA VAL A 121 -11.33 -2.02 16.74
C VAL A 121 -9.88 -2.14 17.22
N LYS A 122 -9.37 -3.36 17.31
CA LYS A 122 -7.99 -3.68 17.71
C LYS A 122 -7.01 -3.33 16.57
N ALA A 123 -5.84 -2.77 16.91
CA ALA A 123 -4.80 -2.34 15.97
C ALA A 123 -4.50 -3.36 14.85
N TRP A 124 -4.40 -4.64 15.19
CA TRP A 124 -4.08 -5.72 14.25
C TRP A 124 -5.22 -6.14 13.32
N ARG A 125 -6.46 -5.69 13.55
CA ARG A 125 -7.59 -5.98 12.67
C ARG A 125 -7.80 -4.92 11.59
N PHE A 126 -7.27 -3.71 11.79
CA PHE A 126 -7.45 -2.61 10.83
C PHE A 126 -6.93 -2.96 9.44
N GLY A 127 -5.64 -3.34 9.34
CA GLY A 127 -5.05 -3.74 8.08
C GLY A 127 -5.83 -4.86 7.39
N LEU A 128 -6.20 -5.90 8.15
CA LEU A 128 -6.91 -7.06 7.60
C LEU A 128 -8.33 -6.71 7.11
N LEU A 129 -9.08 -5.91 7.88
CA LEU A 129 -10.46 -5.56 7.55
C LEU A 129 -10.54 -4.80 6.22
N PHE A 130 -9.75 -3.74 6.07
CA PHE A 130 -9.79 -2.91 4.87
C PHE A 130 -9.19 -3.62 3.65
N VAL A 131 -8.20 -4.50 3.84
CA VAL A 131 -7.71 -5.35 2.74
C VAL A 131 -8.78 -6.31 2.23
N ILE A 132 -9.55 -6.95 3.13
CA ILE A 132 -10.64 -7.85 2.70
C ILE A 132 -11.75 -7.09 1.96
N LEU A 133 -12.07 -5.88 2.45
CA LEU A 133 -13.05 -5.01 1.80
C LEU A 133 -12.57 -4.61 0.39
N ASP A 134 -11.32 -4.17 0.23
CA ASP A 134 -10.75 -3.82 -1.08
C ASP A 134 -10.69 -5.04 -2.03
N ILE A 135 -10.33 -6.23 -1.54
CA ILE A 135 -10.35 -7.46 -2.35
C ILE A 135 -11.78 -7.77 -2.82
N THR A 136 -12.78 -7.58 -1.94
CA THR A 136 -14.18 -7.81 -2.31
C THR A 136 -14.62 -6.82 -3.39
N ALA A 137 -14.28 -5.54 -3.24
CA ALA A 137 -14.56 -4.53 -4.26
C ALA A 137 -13.86 -4.85 -5.60
N PHE A 138 -12.62 -5.32 -5.54
CA PHE A 138 -11.87 -5.74 -6.73
C PHE A 138 -12.49 -6.95 -7.43
N LEU A 139 -13.00 -7.94 -6.69
CA LEU A 139 -13.70 -9.08 -7.29
C LEU A 139 -14.99 -8.65 -8.00
N VAL A 140 -15.71 -7.66 -7.47
CA VAL A 140 -16.86 -7.06 -8.16
C VAL A 140 -16.42 -6.39 -9.46
N GLN A 141 -15.30 -5.66 -9.45
CA GLN A 141 -14.72 -5.06 -10.66
C GLN A 141 -14.37 -6.14 -11.70
N LEU A 142 -13.66 -7.19 -11.31
CA LEU A 142 -13.33 -8.31 -12.21
C LEU A 142 -14.57 -8.98 -12.80
N GLY A 143 -15.63 -9.17 -11.99
CA GLY A 143 -16.90 -9.69 -12.45
C GLY A 143 -17.55 -8.79 -13.51
N GLY A 144 -17.61 -7.48 -13.25
CA GLY A 144 -18.12 -6.49 -14.21
C GLY A 144 -17.32 -6.45 -15.51
N ALA A 145 -15.99 -6.42 -15.42
CA ALA A 145 -15.10 -6.44 -16.58
C ALA A 145 -15.27 -7.72 -17.41
N SER A 146 -15.44 -8.88 -16.77
CA SER A 146 -15.66 -10.17 -17.44
C SER A 146 -16.99 -10.20 -18.19
N ILE A 147 -18.06 -9.66 -17.60
CA ILE A 147 -19.37 -9.51 -18.25
C ILE A 147 -19.27 -8.58 -19.46
N ALA A 148 -18.57 -7.45 -19.31
CA ALA A 148 -18.38 -6.49 -20.38
C ALA A 148 -17.62 -7.11 -21.57
N ALA A 149 -16.51 -7.81 -21.29
CA ALA A 149 -15.70 -8.47 -22.31
C ALA A 149 -16.46 -9.61 -23.03
N GLY A 150 -17.21 -10.44 -22.29
CA GLY A 150 -18.00 -11.53 -22.86
C GLY A 150 -19.14 -11.04 -23.76
N ALA A 151 -19.69 -9.86 -23.47
CA ALA A 151 -20.74 -9.24 -24.28
C ALA A 151 -20.23 -8.71 -25.63
N SER A 152 -18.94 -8.37 -25.74
CA SER A 152 -18.33 -7.86 -26.99
C SER A 152 -18.16 -8.93 -28.08
N SER A 153 -18.42 -10.21 -27.78
CA SER A 153 -18.24 -11.33 -28.73
C SER A 153 -19.46 -11.65 -29.60
N GLY A 154 -20.58 -10.93 -29.47
CA GLY A 154 -21.79 -11.20 -30.26
C GLY A 154 -22.44 -9.94 -30.83
N ASN A 155 -23.03 -10.04 -32.02
CA ASN A 155 -23.69 -8.91 -32.68
C ASN A 155 -25.20 -8.86 -32.35
N GLY A 156 -25.69 -7.82 -31.66
CA GLY A 156 -27.12 -7.61 -31.37
C GLY A 156 -27.41 -6.71 -30.16
N ASN A 157 -28.58 -6.08 -30.12
CA ASN A 157 -28.98 -5.11 -29.08
C ASN A 157 -28.88 -5.68 -27.64
N ASN A 158 -29.12 -6.99 -27.47
CA ASN A 158 -29.00 -7.67 -26.18
C ASN A 158 -27.56 -7.70 -25.64
N ASN A 159 -26.56 -7.62 -26.52
CA ASN A 159 -25.14 -7.67 -26.15
C ASN A 159 -24.63 -6.29 -25.73
N THR A 160 -25.06 -5.23 -26.41
CA THR A 160 -24.79 -3.85 -25.97
C THR A 160 -25.29 -3.60 -24.55
N SER A 161 -26.51 -4.04 -24.23
CA SER A 161 -27.06 -3.92 -22.87
C SER A 161 -26.27 -4.72 -21.83
N LYS A 162 -25.77 -5.92 -22.19
CA LYS A 162 -24.90 -6.71 -21.31
C LYS A 162 -23.53 -6.06 -21.10
N ALA A 163 -22.96 -5.45 -22.13
CA ALA A 163 -21.68 -4.73 -22.04
C ALA A 163 -21.81 -3.52 -21.08
N LEU A 164 -22.89 -2.74 -21.23
CA LEU A 164 -23.21 -1.63 -20.32
C LEU A 164 -23.45 -2.10 -18.89
N LEU A 165 -24.17 -3.21 -18.70
CA LEU A 165 -24.36 -3.80 -17.37
C LEU A 165 -23.02 -4.18 -16.73
N GLY A 166 -22.13 -4.85 -17.49
CA GLY A 166 -20.79 -5.19 -17.01
C GLY A 166 -19.99 -3.95 -16.59
N LEU A 167 -20.06 -2.88 -17.38
CA LEU A 167 -19.42 -1.62 -17.06
C LEU A 167 -19.99 -0.96 -15.80
N HIS A 168 -21.31 -0.97 -15.61
CA HIS A 168 -21.95 -0.46 -14.40
C HIS A 168 -21.56 -1.27 -13.16
N VAL A 169 -21.48 -2.60 -13.26
CA VAL A 169 -20.98 -3.46 -12.17
C VAL A 169 -19.52 -3.14 -11.87
N TYR A 170 -18.70 -2.94 -12.90
CA TYR A 170 -17.30 -2.54 -12.74
C TYR A 170 -17.17 -1.19 -12.01
N MET A 171 -17.91 -0.16 -12.46
CA MET A 171 -17.98 1.14 -11.80
C MET A 171 -18.50 1.05 -10.37
N GLY A 172 -19.48 0.19 -10.11
CA GLY A 172 -19.99 -0.09 -8.76
C GLY A 172 -18.90 -0.64 -7.84
N GLY A 173 -18.04 -1.52 -8.34
CA GLY A 173 -16.87 -2.01 -7.62
C GLY A 173 -15.85 -0.91 -7.32
N ILE A 174 -15.62 0.04 -8.24
CA ILE A 174 -14.76 1.20 -7.98
C ILE A 174 -15.39 2.13 -6.91
N GLY A 175 -16.69 2.40 -7.01
CA GLY A 175 -17.40 3.22 -6.02
C GLY A 175 -17.40 2.59 -4.61
N LEU A 176 -17.53 1.27 -4.54
CA LEU A 176 -17.42 0.52 -3.28
C LEU A 176 -16.02 0.62 -2.68
N GLN A 177 -14.97 0.55 -3.50
CA GLN A 177 -13.59 0.77 -3.08
C GLN A 177 -13.38 2.18 -2.51
N GLU A 178 -13.90 3.22 -3.18
CA GLU A 178 -13.82 4.60 -2.66
C GLU A 178 -14.53 4.74 -1.31
N LEU A 179 -15.71 4.13 -1.15
CA LEU A 179 -16.44 4.15 0.11
C LEU A 179 -15.59 3.58 1.26
N PHE A 180 -14.84 2.51 1.01
CA PHE A 180 -13.94 1.93 2.00
C PHE A 180 -12.74 2.83 2.33
N ILE A 181 -12.16 3.50 1.32
CA ILE A 181 -11.10 4.50 1.50
C ILE A 181 -11.60 5.70 2.32
N LEU A 182 -12.81 6.18 2.08
CA LEU A 182 -13.42 7.25 2.87
C LEU A 182 -13.66 6.81 4.31
N GLY A 183 -14.15 5.59 4.52
CA GLY A 183 -14.28 4.99 5.85
C GLY A 183 -12.94 4.87 6.58
N PHE A 184 -11.88 4.48 5.87
CA PHE A 184 -10.52 4.44 6.42
C PHE A 184 -9.97 5.83 6.73
N THR A 185 -10.30 6.83 5.91
CA THR A 185 -9.94 8.24 6.13
C THR A 185 -10.61 8.77 7.41
N PHE A 186 -11.87 8.41 7.66
CA PHE A 186 -12.54 8.73 8.92
C PHE A 186 -11.80 8.14 10.13
N VAL A 187 -11.39 6.86 10.06
CA VAL A 187 -10.56 6.23 11.11
C VAL A 187 -9.23 6.97 11.29
N THR A 188 -8.58 7.35 10.20
CA THR A 188 -7.33 8.14 10.20
C THR A 188 -7.51 9.48 10.91
N ILE A 189 -8.64 10.17 10.70
CA ILE A 189 -9.00 11.41 11.41
C ILE A 189 -9.19 11.17 12.90
N GLN A 190 -9.80 10.05 13.30
CA GLN A 190 -9.92 9.71 14.72
C GLN A 190 -8.55 9.45 15.36
N PHE A 191 -7.63 8.79 14.64
CA PHE A 191 -6.25 8.64 15.09
C PHE A 191 -5.57 10.01 15.27
N HIS A 192 -5.73 10.92 14.31
CA HIS A 192 -5.23 12.30 14.40
C HIS A 192 -5.72 12.98 15.69
N ARG A 193 -7.02 12.95 15.95
CA ARG A 193 -7.63 13.59 17.13
C ARG A 193 -7.04 13.05 18.43
N GLN A 194 -6.88 11.73 18.56
CA GLN A 194 -6.26 11.13 19.74
C GLN A 194 -4.78 11.49 19.88
N LEU A 195 -4.03 11.51 18.78
CA LEU A 195 -2.63 11.89 18.78
C LEU A 195 -2.43 13.38 19.15
N ASN A 196 -3.40 14.25 18.87
CA ASN A 196 -3.38 15.65 19.27
C ASN A 196 -3.57 15.88 20.77
N GLN A 197 -4.18 14.95 21.48
CA GLN A 197 -4.38 15.03 22.93
C GLN A 197 -3.14 14.60 23.74
N GLN A 198 -2.15 14.00 23.08
CA GLN A 198 -0.92 13.53 23.73
C GLN A 198 0.12 14.64 23.91
N PRO A 199 1.00 14.55 24.92
CA PRO A 199 2.06 15.52 25.14
C PRO A 199 3.01 15.63 23.94
N ARG A 200 3.54 16.84 23.71
CA ARG A 200 4.45 17.14 22.60
C ARG A 200 5.81 16.48 22.83
N THR A 201 6.01 15.32 22.21
CA THR A 201 7.27 14.56 22.27
C THR A 201 7.86 14.36 20.87
N ALA A 202 9.15 14.01 20.79
CA ALA A 202 9.78 13.62 19.52
C ALA A 202 9.06 12.43 18.86
N ARG A 203 8.57 11.49 19.67
CA ARG A 203 7.72 10.36 19.25
C ARG A 203 6.41 10.81 18.60
N ARG A 204 5.74 11.82 19.18
CA ARG A 204 4.55 12.43 18.59
C ARG A 204 4.87 13.07 17.23
N ARG A 205 6.02 13.75 17.08
CA ARG A 205 6.44 14.34 15.80
C ARG A 205 6.63 13.29 14.71
N ALA A 206 7.29 12.17 15.02
CA ALA A 206 7.44 11.05 14.07
C ALA A 206 6.09 10.45 13.66
N ALA A 207 5.14 10.32 14.60
CA ALA A 207 3.78 9.88 14.31
C ALA A 207 3.04 10.83 13.36
N PHE A 208 3.19 12.15 13.52
CA PHE A 208 2.60 13.13 12.61
C PHE A 208 3.20 13.06 11.20
N GLN A 209 4.51 12.82 11.07
CA GLN A 209 5.14 12.65 9.75
C GLN A 209 4.53 11.46 8.99
N LEU A 210 4.35 10.30 9.65
CA LEU A 210 3.67 9.16 9.06
C LEU A 210 2.19 9.41 8.78
N LEU A 211 1.52 10.17 9.65
CA LEU A 211 0.12 10.52 9.49
C LEU A 211 -0.09 11.43 8.27
N TYR A 212 0.74 12.46 8.09
CA TYR A 212 0.68 13.31 6.91
C TYR A 212 1.05 12.56 5.63
N THR A 213 2.02 11.65 5.69
CA THR A 213 2.36 10.75 4.57
C THR A 213 1.16 9.87 4.19
N THR A 214 0.44 9.35 5.20
CA THR A 214 -0.77 8.56 5.00
C THR A 214 -1.88 9.40 4.38
N TYR A 215 -2.15 10.62 4.87
CA TYR A 215 -3.13 11.52 4.27
C TYR A 215 -2.81 11.87 2.82
N ALA A 216 -1.56 12.24 2.55
CA ALA A 216 -1.11 12.55 1.20
C ALA A 216 -1.32 11.35 0.26
N THR A 217 -0.99 10.14 0.72
CA THR A 217 -1.20 8.93 -0.07
C THR A 217 -2.68 8.62 -0.29
N LEU A 218 -3.54 8.77 0.72
CA LEU A 218 -4.99 8.59 0.58
C LEU A 218 -5.58 9.56 -0.44
N ILE A 219 -5.16 10.83 -0.45
CA ILE A 219 -5.59 11.81 -1.45
C ILE A 219 -5.17 11.36 -2.87
N LEU A 220 -3.93 10.89 -3.04
CA LEU A 220 -3.45 10.40 -4.34
C LEU A 220 -4.21 9.17 -4.83
N ILE A 221 -4.57 8.26 -3.92
CA ILE A 221 -5.42 7.10 -4.22
C ILE A 221 -6.82 7.55 -4.63
N THR A 222 -7.45 8.46 -3.89
CA THR A 222 -8.77 9.00 -4.23
C THR A 222 -8.76 9.70 -5.59
N ILE A 223 -7.74 10.50 -5.91
CA ILE A 223 -7.62 11.15 -7.23
C ILE A 223 -7.68 10.10 -8.35
N ARG A 224 -6.90 9.03 -8.21
CA ARG A 224 -6.89 7.91 -9.16
C ARG A 224 -8.25 7.23 -9.25
N ILE A 225 -8.89 6.91 -8.12
CA ILE A 225 -10.19 6.23 -8.08
C ILE A 225 -11.27 7.08 -8.75
N VAL A 226 -11.30 8.39 -8.48
CA VAL A 226 -12.21 9.33 -9.13
C VAL A 226 -11.95 9.42 -10.63
N PHE A 227 -10.68 9.49 -11.05
CA PHE A 227 -10.34 9.44 -12.48
C PHE A 227 -10.85 8.16 -13.14
N ARG A 228 -10.66 6.99 -12.50
CA ARG A 228 -11.18 5.72 -13.00
C ARG A 228 -12.70 5.69 -13.08
N LEU A 229 -13.42 6.28 -12.13
CA LEU A 229 -14.87 6.43 -12.24
C LEU A 229 -15.27 7.30 -13.44
N ILE A 230 -14.60 8.43 -13.64
CA ILE A 230 -14.88 9.36 -14.75
C ILE A 230 -14.56 8.70 -16.09
N GLU A 231 -13.43 8.00 -16.20
CA GLU A 231 -12.98 7.30 -17.41
C GLU A 231 -14.08 6.40 -17.99
N TYR A 232 -14.76 5.63 -17.13
CA TYR A 232 -15.82 4.71 -17.52
C TYR A 232 -17.24 5.27 -17.42
N SER A 233 -17.41 6.48 -16.88
CA SER A 233 -18.72 7.11 -16.68
C SER A 233 -19.47 7.41 -17.99
N SER A 234 -18.75 7.66 -19.08
CA SER A 234 -19.33 7.92 -20.40
C SER A 234 -19.71 6.65 -21.17
N GLY A 235 -19.65 5.48 -20.54
CA GLY A 235 -20.08 4.23 -21.15
C GLY A 235 -19.19 3.78 -22.33
N LEU A 236 -19.83 3.15 -23.31
CA LEU A 236 -19.21 2.66 -24.55
C LEU A 236 -18.70 3.80 -25.48
N HIS A 237 -19.05 5.06 -25.18
CA HIS A 237 -18.65 6.23 -25.97
C HIS A 237 -17.58 7.09 -25.27
N SER A 238 -16.94 6.56 -24.21
CA SER A 238 -15.88 7.30 -23.52
C SER A 238 -14.69 7.56 -24.45
N THR A 239 -14.42 8.84 -24.71
CA THR A 239 -13.24 9.30 -25.46
C THR A 239 -12.05 9.63 -24.55
N ILE A 240 -12.25 9.51 -23.23
CA ILE A 240 -11.23 9.76 -22.20
C ILE A 240 -10.09 8.73 -22.28
N PRO A 241 -10.34 7.41 -22.47
CA PRO A 241 -9.26 6.44 -22.69
C PRO A 241 -8.37 6.75 -23.90
N ASN A 242 -8.88 7.49 -24.90
CA ASN A 242 -8.11 7.88 -26.09
C ASN A 242 -7.11 9.01 -25.82
N HIS A 243 -7.24 9.71 -24.70
CA HIS A 243 -6.32 10.78 -24.30
C HIS A 243 -5.31 10.23 -23.29
N GLU A 244 -4.25 9.60 -23.82
CA GLU A 244 -3.19 8.92 -23.06
C GLU A 244 -2.56 9.79 -21.95
N SER A 245 -2.50 11.10 -22.15
CA SER A 245 -1.96 12.06 -21.16
C SER A 245 -2.69 11.99 -19.82
N TYR A 246 -4.01 11.77 -19.82
CA TYR A 246 -4.79 11.71 -18.58
C TYR A 246 -4.46 10.47 -17.77
N MET A 247 -4.21 9.32 -18.43
CA MET A 247 -3.77 8.11 -17.75
C MET A 247 -2.41 8.34 -17.06
N TYR A 248 -1.44 8.95 -17.71
CA TYR A 248 -0.17 9.23 -17.04
C TYR A 248 -0.30 10.17 -15.85
N ILE A 249 -1.07 11.26 -16.00
CA ILE A 249 -1.19 12.31 -14.98
C ILE A 249 -2.08 11.86 -13.81
N PHE A 250 -3.25 11.29 -14.07
CA PHE A 250 -4.25 11.02 -13.03
C PHE A 250 -4.28 9.57 -12.56
N ASP A 251 -3.69 8.65 -13.31
CA ASP A 251 -3.62 7.24 -12.91
C ASP A 251 -2.24 6.86 -12.40
N SER A 252 -1.20 7.17 -13.17
CA SER A 252 0.15 6.62 -12.94
C SER A 252 0.99 7.52 -12.03
N SER A 253 0.97 8.83 -12.27
CA SER A 253 1.74 9.79 -11.46
C SER A 253 1.34 9.80 -9.98
N PRO A 254 0.05 9.69 -9.58
CA PRO A 254 -0.31 9.69 -8.17
C PRO A 254 0.21 8.44 -7.46
N MET A 255 0.23 7.30 -8.15
CA MET A 255 0.74 6.04 -7.58
C MET A 255 2.25 6.04 -7.48
N TRP A 256 2.95 6.60 -8.47
CA TRP A 256 4.38 6.82 -8.38
C TRP A 256 4.73 7.76 -7.21
N LEU A 257 4.01 8.88 -7.08
CA LEU A 257 4.22 9.83 -5.99
C LEU A 257 3.93 9.20 -4.62
N ALA A 258 2.91 8.34 -4.50
CA ALA A 258 2.65 7.58 -3.29
C ALA A 258 3.82 6.67 -2.91
N LEU A 259 4.45 5.99 -3.89
CA LEU A 259 5.65 5.19 -3.64
C LEU A 259 6.82 6.06 -3.18
N VAL A 260 7.03 7.24 -3.78
CA VAL A 260 8.09 8.17 -3.41
C VAL A 260 7.87 8.72 -2.00
N LEU A 261 6.64 9.05 -1.62
CA LEU A 261 6.30 9.50 -0.27
C LEU A 261 6.72 8.48 0.79
N TYR A 262 6.44 7.20 0.56
CA TYR A 262 6.84 6.13 1.47
C TYR A 262 8.32 5.75 1.38
N LEU A 263 9.02 6.11 0.30
CA LEU A 263 10.47 6.02 0.19
C LEU A 263 11.15 7.11 1.04
N ILE A 264 10.61 8.32 1.08
CA ILE A 264 11.16 9.42 1.89
C ILE A 264 10.82 9.23 3.37
N PHE A 265 9.57 8.90 3.67
CA PHE A 265 9.04 8.76 5.03
C PHE A 265 8.82 7.29 5.39
N HIS A 266 9.85 6.47 5.21
CA HIS A 266 9.74 5.04 5.47
C HIS A 266 9.35 4.74 6.93
N PRO A 267 8.31 3.92 7.17
CA PRO A 267 7.85 3.59 8.52
C PRO A 267 8.89 2.86 9.36
N GLY A 268 9.84 2.14 8.75
CA GLY A 268 10.98 1.55 9.45
C GLY A 268 11.93 2.58 10.07
N ARG A 269 12.02 3.80 9.51
CA ARG A 269 12.82 4.91 10.07
C ARG A 269 12.11 5.60 11.23
N LEU A 270 10.79 5.76 11.12
CA LEU A 270 9.97 6.50 12.08
C LEU A 270 9.41 5.63 13.22
N MET A 271 9.37 4.30 13.04
CA MET A 271 9.02 3.29 14.05
C MET A 271 10.09 2.18 14.12
N PRO A 272 11.32 2.48 14.56
CA PRO A 272 12.40 1.50 14.63
C PRO A 272 12.19 0.48 15.76
N GLY A 273 12.84 -0.69 15.64
CA GLY A 273 12.82 -1.77 16.65
C GLY A 273 11.86 -2.92 16.30
N LYS A 274 12.14 -4.15 16.78
CA LYS A 274 11.26 -5.32 16.57
C LYS A 274 9.93 -5.21 17.33
N GLU A 275 9.92 -4.50 18.45
CA GLU A 275 8.72 -4.24 19.27
C GLU A 275 7.67 -3.36 18.58
N SER A 276 8.08 -2.64 17.52
CA SER A 276 7.15 -1.87 16.69
C SER A 276 6.33 -2.76 15.75
N ASP A 277 6.71 -4.04 15.64
CA ASP A 277 5.97 -5.03 14.92
C ASP A 277 4.78 -5.57 15.71
N PHE A 278 3.72 -5.97 15.00
CA PHE A 278 2.60 -6.60 15.67
C PHE A 278 3.03 -7.94 16.30
N PRO A 279 2.56 -8.25 17.52
CA PRO A 279 2.84 -9.52 18.18
C PRO A 279 2.36 -10.72 17.35
N SER A 280 2.93 -11.90 17.58
CA SER A 280 2.56 -13.12 16.87
C SER A 280 1.10 -13.50 17.14
N ARG A 281 0.50 -14.37 16.31
CA ARG A 281 -0.88 -14.83 16.53
C ARG A 281 -1.04 -15.52 17.90
N LYS A 282 -0.01 -16.23 18.38
CA LYS A 282 0.01 -16.87 19.70
C LYS A 282 -0.04 -15.81 20.80
N ASP A 283 0.88 -14.86 20.78
CA ASP A 283 0.98 -13.78 21.76
C ASP A 283 -0.28 -12.91 21.77
N ARG A 284 -0.92 -12.64 20.62
CA ARG A 284 -2.21 -11.92 20.56
C ARG A 284 -3.33 -12.66 21.27
N LYS A 285 -3.32 -14.00 21.20
CA LYS A 285 -4.33 -14.86 21.85
C LYS A 285 -4.09 -14.87 23.36
N GLU A 286 -2.84 -14.94 23.78
CA GLU A 286 -2.44 -14.84 25.19
C GLU A 286 -2.77 -13.47 25.79
N LEU A 287 -2.40 -12.39 25.12
CA LEU A 287 -2.74 -11.02 25.54
C LEU A 287 -4.27 -10.83 25.67
N SER A 288 -5.03 -11.40 24.73
CA SER A 288 -6.49 -11.37 24.82
C SER A 288 -7.07 -12.22 25.95
N ARG A 289 -6.34 -13.28 26.40
CA ARG A 289 -6.71 -14.09 27.57
C ARG A 289 -6.40 -13.35 28.86
N MET A 290 -5.19 -12.80 29.01
CA MET A 290 -4.78 -12.01 30.19
C MET A 290 -5.74 -10.85 30.44
N MET A 291 -6.10 -10.10 29.40
CA MET A 291 -7.11 -9.03 29.49
C MET A 291 -8.51 -9.53 29.87
N LYS A 292 -8.88 -10.76 29.50
CA LYS A 292 -10.19 -11.35 29.85
C LYS A 292 -10.21 -11.84 31.30
N ASN A 293 -9.08 -12.34 31.78
CA ASN A 293 -8.89 -12.84 33.14
C ASN A 293 -8.66 -11.70 34.15
N GLY A 294 -8.48 -10.46 33.69
CA GLY A 294 -8.15 -9.31 34.55
C GLY A 294 -6.69 -9.29 35.01
N GLU A 295 -5.85 -10.16 34.46
CA GLU A 295 -4.41 -10.27 34.76
C GLU A 295 -3.58 -9.16 34.11
N MET A 296 -4.16 -8.43 33.15
CA MET A 296 -3.52 -7.32 32.47
C MET A 296 -4.55 -6.26 32.12
N ASP A 297 -4.34 -5.05 32.62
CA ASP A 297 -5.20 -3.92 32.30
C ASP A 297 -4.72 -3.14 31.05
N LYS A 298 -5.46 -2.09 30.68
CA LYS A 298 -5.13 -1.26 29.51
C LYS A 298 -3.88 -0.40 29.73
N GLN A 299 -3.64 0.01 30.98
CA GLN A 299 -2.53 0.87 31.35
C GLN A 299 -1.22 0.07 31.27
N GLU A 300 -1.23 -1.18 31.74
CA GLU A 300 -0.15 -2.16 31.60
C GLU A 300 0.11 -2.53 30.13
N LEU A 301 -0.96 -2.73 29.35
CA LEU A 301 -0.84 -2.95 27.90
C LEU A 301 -0.18 -1.78 27.17
N GLY A 302 -0.45 -0.55 27.62
CA GLY A 302 0.15 0.67 27.10
C GLY A 302 1.63 0.83 27.50
N LEU A 303 2.04 0.22 28.61
CA LEU A 303 3.40 0.21 29.16
C LEU A 303 4.30 -0.88 28.56
N LEU A 304 3.74 -1.88 27.85
CA LEU A 304 4.54 -2.86 27.13
C LEU A 304 5.60 -2.14 26.31
N PRO A 305 6.89 -2.56 26.42
CA PRO A 305 8.00 -1.79 25.88
C PRO A 305 7.85 -1.68 24.38
N VAL A 306 7.37 -0.53 23.90
CA VAL A 306 7.76 -0.02 22.59
C VAL A 306 9.18 0.49 22.81
N GLN A 307 10.13 -0.44 22.89
CA GLN A 307 11.49 -0.14 23.30
C GLN A 307 12.06 0.86 22.30
N GLN A 308 12.29 2.09 22.80
CA GLN A 308 12.79 3.18 21.99
C GLN A 308 14.10 2.73 21.34
N PRO A 309 14.39 3.17 20.10
CA PRO A 309 15.74 3.03 19.60
C PRO A 309 16.68 3.75 20.59
N PRO A 310 17.93 3.29 20.77
CA PRO A 310 18.94 4.16 21.35
C PRO A 310 18.92 5.49 20.58
N PRO A 311 19.19 6.63 21.23
CA PRO A 311 19.27 7.91 20.53
C PRO A 311 20.19 7.71 19.32
N VAL A 312 19.69 8.11 18.14
CA VAL A 312 20.55 8.17 16.95
C VAL A 312 21.64 9.17 17.30
N ALA A 313 22.82 8.67 17.65
CA ALA A 313 24.00 9.49 17.75
C ALA A 313 24.24 10.04 16.35
N TYR A 314 23.89 11.31 16.15
CA TYR A 314 24.49 12.07 15.07
C TYR A 314 25.95 12.22 15.47
N GLU A 315 26.82 11.29 15.04
CA GLU A 315 28.24 11.58 15.04
C GLU A 315 28.45 12.74 14.05
N PRO A 316 28.87 13.93 14.51
CA PRO A 316 29.32 14.94 13.57
C PRO A 316 30.50 14.36 12.80
N ILE A 317 30.40 14.37 11.47
CA ILE A 317 31.51 14.03 10.59
C ILE A 317 32.63 15.05 10.90
N GLY A 318 33.64 14.65 11.67
CA GLY A 318 34.84 15.47 11.89
C GLY A 318 35.54 15.46 13.25
N ALA A 319 35.40 14.44 14.11
CA ALA A 319 36.15 14.39 15.37
C ALA A 319 36.96 13.10 15.56
N GLY A 320 37.78 12.75 14.57
CA GLY A 320 38.87 11.81 14.79
C GLY A 320 40.11 12.57 15.24
N TYR A 321 40.35 12.66 16.56
CA TYR A 321 41.68 12.64 17.22
C TYR A 321 41.55 13.00 18.71
N ALA A 322 41.41 11.99 19.58
CA ALA A 322 41.94 12.03 20.95
C ALA A 322 41.96 10.61 21.53
N ARG A 323 43.16 10.04 21.62
CA ARG A 323 43.46 8.75 22.26
C ARG A 323 43.46 8.90 23.78
N GLY A 324 42.89 7.91 24.47
CA GLY A 324 43.42 7.42 25.75
C GLY A 324 42.61 7.72 27.02
N ALA A 325 41.78 6.75 27.45
CA ALA A 325 41.55 6.45 28.86
C ALA A 325 40.97 5.02 29.04
N SER A 326 41.49 4.31 30.04
CA SER A 326 41.25 2.90 30.41
C SER A 326 39.81 2.62 30.91
N PRO A 327 39.30 1.37 30.87
CA PRO A 327 37.90 1.07 31.20
C PRO A 327 37.64 0.93 32.70
N ALA A 328 36.54 1.53 33.18
CA ALA A 328 35.96 1.31 34.50
C ALA A 328 34.79 0.29 34.43
N PRO A 329 34.43 -0.40 35.53
CA PRO A 329 33.82 -1.74 35.47
C PRO A 329 32.32 -1.72 35.19
N ALA A 330 31.87 -2.82 34.56
CA ALA A 330 30.50 -3.07 34.15
C ALA A 330 29.50 -3.08 35.32
N ALA A 331 28.55 -2.15 35.30
CA ALA A 331 27.34 -2.23 36.11
C ALA A 331 26.39 -3.26 35.48
N LYS A 332 26.07 -4.31 36.26
CA LYS A 332 25.09 -5.35 35.92
C LYS A 332 23.71 -4.73 35.72
N THR A 333 23.26 -4.60 34.47
CA THR A 333 21.84 -4.44 34.14
C THR A 333 21.13 -5.77 34.33
N ALA A 334 20.16 -5.79 35.25
CA ALA A 334 19.28 -6.92 35.51
C ALA A 334 18.50 -7.30 34.23
N ARG A 335 18.75 -8.51 33.71
CA ARG A 335 17.84 -9.20 32.80
C ARG A 335 16.63 -9.67 33.61
N PHE A 336 15.45 -9.21 33.24
CA PHE A 336 14.20 -9.85 33.62
C PHE A 336 13.98 -11.01 32.64
N ASP A 337 14.51 -12.19 32.98
CA ASP A 337 14.29 -13.42 32.23
C ASP A 337 12.89 -13.96 32.55
N MET A 338 11.98 -13.85 31.58
CA MET A 338 10.61 -14.36 31.64
C MET A 338 10.53 -15.81 31.11
N GLU A 339 11.47 -16.68 31.52
CA GLU A 339 11.58 -18.04 30.95
C GLU A 339 11.70 -19.17 32.00
N THR A 340 11.61 -18.88 33.30
CA THR A 340 11.81 -19.90 34.36
C THR A 340 10.57 -20.34 35.14
N ARG A 341 9.35 -20.05 34.67
CA ARG A 341 8.12 -20.50 35.38
C ARG A 341 7.34 -21.67 34.75
N TYR A 342 7.89 -22.34 33.73
CA TYR A 342 7.13 -23.36 32.96
C TYR A 342 7.64 -24.81 33.05
N HIS A 343 8.62 -25.14 33.88
CA HIS A 343 8.98 -26.54 34.13
C HIS A 343 9.31 -26.77 35.60
N GLY A 344 8.38 -27.38 36.35
CA GLY A 344 8.66 -27.77 37.73
C GLY A 344 7.43 -28.12 38.59
N SER A 345 6.53 -28.97 38.11
CA SER A 345 5.65 -29.74 38.99
C SER A 345 5.36 -31.10 38.34
N GLY A 346 6.24 -32.08 38.59
CA GLY A 346 5.90 -33.51 38.54
C GLY A 346 4.81 -33.80 39.60
N VAL A 347 3.96 -34.83 39.47
CA VAL A 347 4.31 -36.26 39.61
C VAL A 347 5.23 -36.38 40.84
N GLU A 348 4.79 -36.79 42.02
CA GLU A 348 3.84 -37.85 42.43
C GLU A 348 2.86 -37.40 43.52
#